data_AF-A0A9D2EB13-F1
#
_entry.id   AF-A0A9D2EB13-F1
#
_cell.length_a   1.000
_cell.length_b   1.000
_cell.length_c   1.000
_cell.angle_alpha   90.00
_cell.angle_beta   90.00
_cell.angle_gamma   90.00
#
_symmetry.space_group_name_H-M   'P 1'
#
loop_
_entity.id
_entity.type
_entity.pdbx_description
1 polymer ?
#
loop_
_entity_poly.entity_id
_entity_poly.type
_entity_poly.pdbx_seq_one_letter_code
_entity_poly.pdbx_strand_id
1 'polypeptide(L)'
;QGHPAEQEWETYRQAGRLLATLHGQLAVLDTEFHAQQNARALAWLNGEHRIDAETAAELRTLIESWPTPPATVVPTHGDWQARNWLIEGDQVRVIDFGRAALRPAATDFARMAARDFRGRADLEEAFLAGYGTDPREPEEWARTQLREAIGTAAWAYLVGDEAFEAQGHRMLAEALTAF
;
A
#
# COMPACT_ATOMS: atom_id res chain seq x y z
N GLN A 1 -7.44 -6.70 33.17
CA GLN A 1 -7.56 -7.37 31.85
C GLN A 1 -8.14 -6.32 30.92
N GLY A 2 -7.36 -5.89 29.92
CA GLY A 2 -7.73 -4.79 29.02
C GLY A 2 -8.90 -5.17 28.12
N HIS A 3 -9.66 -4.18 27.69
CA HIS A 3 -10.78 -4.36 26.77
C HIS A 3 -10.27 -4.90 25.41
N PRO A 4 -10.99 -5.76 24.68
CA PRO A 4 -10.54 -6.28 23.37
C PRO A 4 -10.13 -5.18 22.37
N ALA A 5 -10.82 -4.03 22.40
CA ALA A 5 -10.45 -2.86 21.61
C ALA A 5 -9.11 -2.22 22.02
N GLU A 6 -8.75 -2.24 23.31
CA GLU A 6 -7.45 -1.75 23.79
C GLU A 6 -6.31 -2.68 23.34
N GLN A 7 -6.57 -4.00 23.28
CA GLN A 7 -5.60 -4.98 22.78
C GLN A 7 -5.38 -4.81 21.27
N GLU A 8 -6.44 -4.52 20.52
CA GLU A 8 -6.35 -4.22 19.08
C GLU A 8 -5.56 -2.92 18.85
N TRP A 9 -5.88 -1.85 19.58
CA TRP A 9 -5.17 -0.57 19.47
C TRP A 9 -3.65 -0.72 19.74
N GLU A 10 -3.27 -1.41 20.81
CA GLU A 10 -1.84 -1.63 21.12
C GLU A 10 -1.15 -2.51 20.07
N THR A 11 -1.86 -3.47 19.47
CA THR A 11 -1.34 -4.30 18.37
C THR A 11 -0.93 -3.44 17.18
N TYR A 12 -1.79 -2.50 16.77
CA TYR A 12 -1.48 -1.59 15.66
C TYR A 12 -0.33 -0.63 16.00
N ARG A 13 -0.28 -0.14 17.25
CA ARG A 13 0.84 0.66 17.74
C ARG A 13 2.16 -0.10 17.73
N GLN A 14 2.16 -1.39 18.09
CA GLN A 14 3.34 -2.25 17.98
C GLN A 14 3.74 -2.52 16.55
N ALA A 15 2.77 -2.82 15.68
CA ALA A 15 3.02 -2.99 14.26
C ALA A 15 3.70 -1.74 13.66
N GLY A 16 3.19 -0.54 13.97
CA GLY A 16 3.82 0.72 13.55
C GLY A 16 5.29 0.82 13.98
N ARG A 17 5.60 0.50 15.25
CA ARG A 17 6.98 0.51 15.77
C ARG A 17 7.90 -0.48 15.05
N LEU A 18 7.40 -1.68 14.77
CA LEU A 18 8.16 -2.72 14.06
C LEU A 18 8.45 -2.30 12.62
N LEU A 19 7.46 -1.71 11.93
CA LEU A 19 7.65 -1.21 10.58
C LEU A 19 8.64 -0.05 10.53
N ALA A 20 8.56 0.89 11.49
CA ALA A 20 9.55 1.97 11.61
C ALA A 20 10.97 1.43 11.85
N THR A 21 11.11 0.37 12.66
CA THR A 21 12.40 -0.29 12.87
C THR A 21 12.94 -0.92 11.59
N LEU A 22 12.09 -1.56 10.79
CA LEU A 22 12.47 -2.13 9.48
C LEU A 22 12.89 -1.04 8.49
N HIS A 23 12.06 0.00 8.33
CA HIS A 23 12.31 1.11 7.43
C HIS A 23 13.57 1.91 7.81
N GLY A 24 13.89 1.98 9.11
CA GLY A 24 15.05 2.70 9.62
C GLY A 24 16.40 2.01 9.39
N GLN A 25 16.45 0.79 8.85
CA GLN A 25 17.71 0.04 8.68
C GLN A 25 18.58 0.56 7.53
N LEU A 26 17.96 1.10 6.47
CA LEU A 26 18.64 1.54 5.27
C LEU A 26 17.79 2.60 4.55
N ALA A 27 18.45 3.62 3.99
CA ALA A 27 17.84 4.57 3.09
C ALA A 27 18.76 4.79 1.88
N VAL A 28 18.22 4.59 0.68
CA VAL A 28 18.94 4.76 -0.59
C VAL A 28 18.10 5.64 -1.51
N LEU A 29 18.76 6.50 -2.29
CA LEU A 29 18.10 7.24 -3.35
C LEU A 29 18.01 6.39 -4.62
N ASP A 30 16.80 6.16 -5.12
CA ASP A 30 16.52 5.46 -6.38
C ASP A 30 15.97 6.48 -7.39
N THR A 31 16.68 6.68 -8.50
CA THR A 31 16.28 7.63 -9.56
C THR A 31 15.26 7.06 -10.53
N GLU A 32 15.06 5.73 -10.53
CA GLU A 32 14.28 5.01 -11.52
C GLU A 32 12.97 4.44 -10.95
N PHE A 33 12.80 4.43 -9.62
CA PHE A 33 11.66 3.81 -8.94
C PHE A 33 10.31 4.20 -9.55
N HIS A 34 10.03 5.50 -9.66
CA HIS A 34 8.74 5.99 -10.18
C HIS A 34 8.54 5.65 -11.65
N ALA A 35 9.58 5.79 -12.49
CA ALA A 35 9.51 5.42 -13.90
C ALA A 35 9.18 3.92 -14.07
N GLN A 36 9.82 3.06 -13.27
CA GLN A 36 9.54 1.62 -13.27
C GLN A 36 8.11 1.31 -12.79
N GLN A 37 7.62 1.98 -11.75
CA GLN A 37 6.24 1.76 -11.27
C GLN A 37 5.20 2.23 -12.29
N ASN A 38 5.44 3.36 -12.97
CA ASN A 38 4.56 3.85 -14.03
C ASN A 38 4.53 2.85 -15.20
N ALA A 39 5.69 2.37 -15.65
CA ALA A 39 5.79 1.36 -16.69
C ALA A 39 5.06 0.05 -16.31
N ARG A 40 5.15 -0.40 -15.05
CA ARG A 40 4.42 -1.58 -14.56
C ARG A 40 2.90 -1.38 -14.59
N ALA A 41 2.41 -0.22 -14.16
CA ALA A 41 0.99 0.10 -14.20
C ALA A 41 0.46 0.16 -15.64
N LEU A 42 1.21 0.79 -16.55
CA LEU A 42 0.88 0.80 -17.99
C LEU A 42 0.91 -0.61 -18.59
N ALA A 43 1.85 -1.46 -18.18
CA ALA A 43 1.89 -2.85 -18.63
C ALA A 43 0.64 -3.64 -18.20
N TRP A 44 0.13 -3.41 -16.97
CA TRP A 44 -1.16 -3.98 -16.56
C TRP A 44 -2.31 -3.52 -17.44
N LEU A 45 -2.37 -2.21 -17.73
CA LEU A 45 -3.40 -1.64 -18.62
C LEU A 45 -3.27 -2.09 -20.07
N ASN A 46 -2.09 -2.54 -20.50
CA ASN A 46 -1.89 -3.06 -21.86
C ASN A 46 -2.12 -4.59 -21.94
N GLY A 47 -2.22 -5.27 -20.81
CA GLY A 47 -2.55 -6.69 -20.72
C GLY A 47 -4.05 -6.95 -20.66
N GLU A 48 -4.43 -8.19 -20.34
CA GLU A 48 -5.84 -8.53 -20.13
C GLU A 48 -6.32 -8.04 -18.75
N HIS A 49 -7.46 -7.33 -18.75
CA HIS A 49 -8.14 -6.83 -17.55
C HIS A 49 -9.62 -6.55 -17.85
N ARG A 50 -10.42 -6.29 -16.81
CA ARG A 50 -11.83 -5.85 -16.95
C ARG A 50 -12.09 -4.40 -16.51
N ILE A 51 -11.05 -3.60 -16.32
CA ILE A 51 -11.20 -2.14 -16.25
C ILE A 51 -11.82 -1.66 -17.57
N ASP A 52 -12.89 -0.87 -17.50
CA ASP A 52 -13.59 -0.40 -18.70
C ASP A 52 -12.68 0.50 -19.57
N ALA A 53 -13.00 0.57 -20.86
CA ALA A 53 -12.10 1.17 -21.84
C ALA A 53 -11.88 2.68 -21.64
N GLU A 54 -12.90 3.41 -21.14
CA GLU A 54 -12.81 4.85 -20.90
C GLU A 54 -11.91 5.13 -19.71
N THR A 55 -12.18 4.46 -18.58
CA THR A 55 -11.33 4.53 -17.38
C THR A 55 -9.90 4.11 -17.70
N ALA A 56 -9.70 3.02 -18.45
CA ALA A 56 -8.35 2.58 -18.81
C ALA A 56 -7.61 3.61 -19.69
N ALA A 57 -8.30 4.33 -20.58
CA ALA A 57 -7.68 5.38 -21.39
C ALA A 57 -7.32 6.62 -20.55
N GLU A 58 -8.19 7.01 -19.62
CA GLU A 58 -7.93 8.07 -18.64
C GLU A 58 -6.70 7.74 -17.78
N LEU A 59 -6.66 6.53 -17.21
CA LEU A 59 -5.54 6.05 -16.39
C LEU A 59 -4.21 6.08 -17.14
N ARG A 60 -4.18 5.67 -18.42
CA ARG A 60 -2.96 5.75 -19.24
C ARG A 60 -2.50 7.20 -19.38
N THR A 61 -3.42 8.10 -19.75
CA THR A 61 -3.13 9.54 -19.91
C THR A 61 -2.58 10.15 -18.63
N LEU A 62 -3.19 9.85 -17.47
CA LEU A 62 -2.72 10.30 -16.17
C LEU A 62 -1.31 9.81 -15.88
N ILE A 63 -1.05 8.50 -15.98
CA ILE A 63 0.25 7.90 -15.65
C ILE A 63 1.37 8.42 -16.56
N GLU A 64 1.08 8.60 -17.85
CA GLU A 64 2.04 9.15 -18.82
C GLU A 64 2.40 10.62 -18.54
N SER A 65 1.53 11.36 -17.84
CA SER A 65 1.78 12.76 -17.46
C SER A 65 2.59 12.94 -16.17
N TRP A 66 2.76 11.88 -15.37
CA TRP A 66 3.33 12.01 -14.03
C TRP A 66 4.84 12.29 -14.02
N PRO A 67 5.32 13.13 -13.07
CA PRO A 67 6.73 13.30 -12.86
C PRO A 67 7.36 12.02 -12.28
N THR A 68 8.64 11.80 -12.56
CA THR A 68 9.42 10.68 -12.01
C THR A 68 10.62 11.20 -11.21
N PRO A 69 10.40 11.89 -10.07
CA PRO A 69 11.50 12.38 -9.25
C PRO A 69 12.25 11.20 -8.61
N PRO A 70 13.51 11.38 -8.18
CA PRO A 70 14.16 10.38 -7.34
C PRO A 70 13.37 10.11 -6.06
N ALA A 71 13.34 8.85 -5.62
CA ALA A 71 12.63 8.40 -4.44
C ALA A 71 13.61 7.88 -3.39
N THR A 72 13.40 8.22 -2.12
CA THR A 72 14.10 7.53 -1.04
C THR A 72 13.42 6.18 -0.81
N VAL A 73 14.16 5.10 -1.02
CA VAL A 73 13.70 3.73 -0.80
C VAL A 73 14.33 3.13 0.45
N VAL A 74 13.52 2.37 1.18
CA VAL A 74 13.87 1.70 2.44
C VAL A 74 13.49 0.21 2.35
N PRO A 75 14.02 -0.66 3.22
CA PRO A 75 13.52 -2.03 3.32
C PRO A 75 12.03 -1.99 3.66
N THR A 76 11.20 -2.53 2.77
CA THR A 76 9.75 -2.68 2.97
C THR A 76 9.41 -4.15 3.11
N HIS A 77 8.35 -4.47 3.83
CA HIS A 77 7.79 -5.81 3.93
C HIS A 77 7.10 -6.21 2.62
N GLY A 78 6.37 -5.30 1.99
CA GLY A 78 5.64 -5.50 0.73
C GLY A 78 4.31 -6.25 0.86
N ASP A 79 3.88 -6.56 2.09
CA ASP A 79 2.58 -7.18 2.39
C ASP A 79 2.13 -6.88 3.83
N TRP A 80 2.41 -5.66 4.30
CA TRP A 80 2.19 -5.29 5.68
C TRP A 80 0.70 -5.22 6.03
N GLN A 81 0.18 -6.21 6.76
CA GLN A 81 -1.20 -6.24 7.25
C GLN A 81 -1.40 -7.21 8.41
N ALA A 82 -2.54 -7.11 9.10
CA ALA A 82 -2.83 -7.86 10.32
C ALA A 82 -2.67 -9.39 10.20
N ARG A 83 -2.96 -10.00 9.04
CA ARG A 83 -2.77 -11.45 8.83
C ARG A 83 -1.31 -11.92 8.94
N ASN A 84 -0.35 -11.00 8.78
CA ASN A 84 1.09 -11.28 8.85
C ASN A 84 1.67 -10.90 10.22
N TRP A 85 0.82 -10.61 11.21
CA TRP A 85 1.21 -10.30 12.59
C TRP A 85 0.79 -11.45 13.51
N LEU A 86 1.77 -12.08 14.14
CA LEU A 86 1.54 -13.08 15.17
C LEU A 86 1.55 -12.41 16.53
N ILE A 87 0.51 -12.67 17.33
CA ILE A 87 0.37 -12.14 18.68
C ILE A 87 0.71 -13.26 19.67
N GLU A 88 1.81 -13.09 20.40
CA GLU A 88 2.23 -13.98 21.48
C GLU A 88 2.20 -13.20 22.80
N GLY A 89 1.18 -13.45 23.61
CA GLY A 89 0.94 -12.63 24.80
C GLY A 89 0.59 -11.19 24.40
N ASP A 90 1.43 -10.24 24.81
CA ASP A 90 1.34 -8.83 24.45
C ASP A 90 2.32 -8.41 23.35
N GLN A 91 3.07 -9.36 22.76
CA GLN A 91 4.09 -9.07 21.76
C GLN A 91 3.59 -9.35 20.34
N VAL A 92 3.76 -8.37 19.46
CA VAL A 92 3.60 -8.55 18.01
C VAL A 92 4.90 -9.05 17.39
N ARG A 93 4.81 -10.10 16.58
CA ARG A 93 5.87 -10.60 15.70
C ARG A 93 5.39 -10.55 14.25
N VAL A 94 6.31 -10.33 13.32
CA VAL A 94 6.01 -10.20 11.90
C VAL A 94 6.54 -11.42 11.15
N ILE A 95 5.74 -11.93 10.21
CA ILE A 95 6.09 -13.06 9.35
C ILE A 95 5.84 -12.73 7.88
N ASP A 96 6.29 -13.62 6.99
CA ASP A 96 6.06 -13.55 5.54
C ASP A 96 6.71 -12.37 4.81
N PHE A 97 8.04 -12.32 4.85
CA PHE A 97 8.86 -11.36 4.11
C PHE A 97 9.03 -11.74 2.62
N GLY A 98 8.18 -12.59 2.05
CA GLY A 98 8.30 -13.06 0.66
C GLY A 98 8.21 -11.96 -0.40
N ARG A 99 7.70 -10.77 -0.03
CA ARG A 99 7.59 -9.59 -0.89
C ARG A 99 8.54 -8.46 -0.52
N ALA A 100 9.47 -8.70 0.39
CA ALA A 100 10.39 -7.69 0.87
C ALA A 100 11.25 -7.14 -0.28
N ALA A 101 11.35 -5.81 -0.36
CA ALA A 101 12.18 -5.12 -1.34
C ALA A 101 12.46 -3.68 -0.91
N LEU A 102 13.33 -2.98 -1.63
CA LEU A 102 13.50 -1.54 -1.46
C LEU A 102 12.39 -0.79 -2.19
N ARG A 103 11.60 -0.02 -1.45
CA ARG A 103 10.51 0.84 -1.96
C ARG A 103 10.38 2.08 -1.07
N PRO A 104 9.67 3.14 -1.48
CA PRO A 104 9.29 4.21 -0.58
C PRO A 104 8.48 3.67 0.60
N ALA A 105 8.76 4.19 1.80
CA ALA A 105 8.15 3.74 3.05
C ALA A 105 6.61 3.72 3.01
N ALA A 106 6.00 4.69 2.32
CA ALA A 106 4.56 4.79 2.15
C ALA A 106 3.94 3.53 1.51
N THR A 107 4.68 2.75 0.71
CA THR A 107 4.10 1.58 0.01
C THR A 107 3.56 0.49 0.95
N ASP A 108 4.15 0.30 2.13
CA ASP A 108 3.62 -0.64 3.14
C ASP A 108 2.33 -0.14 3.83
N PHE A 109 1.97 1.13 3.65
CA PHE A 109 0.72 1.69 4.18
C PHE A 109 -0.46 1.44 3.24
N ALA A 110 -0.22 1.21 1.94
CA ALA A 110 -1.28 1.16 0.91
C ALA A 110 -2.32 0.08 1.20
N ARG A 111 -1.85 -1.11 1.57
CA ARG A 111 -2.73 -2.25 1.87
C ARG A 111 -3.52 -2.04 3.17
N MET A 112 -2.89 -1.48 4.19
CA MET A 112 -3.54 -1.10 5.46
C MET A 112 -4.63 -0.05 5.23
N ALA A 113 -4.33 0.99 4.45
CA ALA A 113 -5.28 2.07 4.14
C ALA A 113 -6.51 1.54 3.38
N ALA A 114 -6.31 0.62 2.43
CA ALA A 114 -7.40 0.04 1.66
C ALA A 114 -8.29 -0.95 2.46
N ARG A 115 -7.80 -1.47 3.60
CA ARG A 115 -8.46 -2.55 4.35
C ARG A 115 -8.63 -2.20 5.82
N ASP A 116 -7.55 -2.31 6.57
CA ASP A 116 -7.52 -2.27 8.03
C ASP A 116 -7.97 -0.92 8.61
N PHE A 117 -7.57 0.19 7.99
CA PHE A 117 -7.92 1.54 8.46
C PHE A 117 -9.31 1.98 8.01
N ARG A 118 -9.91 1.27 7.05
CA ARG A 118 -11.18 1.67 6.45
C ARG A 118 -12.31 1.60 7.47
N GLY A 119 -12.85 2.77 7.84
CA GLY A 119 -13.88 2.88 8.87
C GLY A 119 -13.35 2.73 10.29
N ARG A 120 -12.02 2.68 10.47
CA ARG A 120 -11.30 2.49 11.74
C ARG A 120 -10.14 3.48 11.86
N ALA A 121 -10.46 4.77 11.86
CA ALA A 121 -9.47 5.84 12.00
C ALA A 121 -8.66 5.71 13.30
N ASP A 122 -9.26 5.13 14.34
CA ASP A 122 -8.61 4.82 15.61
C ASP A 122 -7.40 3.88 15.44
N LEU A 123 -7.47 2.92 14.50
CA LEU A 123 -6.38 1.99 14.22
C LEU A 123 -5.27 2.63 13.39
N GLU A 124 -5.61 3.54 12.48
CA GLU A 124 -4.63 4.33 11.74
C GLU A 124 -3.86 5.27 12.66
N GLU A 125 -4.56 5.95 13.57
CA GLU A 125 -3.95 6.79 14.60
C GLU A 125 -3.02 5.99 15.52
N ALA A 126 -3.46 4.80 15.96
CA ALA A 126 -2.63 3.90 16.76
C ALA A 126 -1.35 3.49 16.01
N PHE A 127 -1.52 3.12 14.74
CA PHE A 127 -0.43 2.71 13.88
C PHE A 127 0.60 3.82 13.69
N LEU A 128 0.14 5.03 13.35
CA LEU A 128 1.00 6.20 13.20
C LEU A 128 1.65 6.61 14.51
N ALA A 129 0.95 6.54 15.64
CA ALA A 129 1.55 6.79 16.96
C ALA A 129 2.69 5.80 17.28
N GLY A 130 2.62 4.58 16.74
CA GLY A 130 3.69 3.60 16.78
C GLY A 130 4.82 3.86 15.78
N TYR A 131 4.46 4.22 14.55
CA TYR A 131 5.40 4.41 13.44
C TYR A 131 6.22 5.69 13.58
N GLY A 132 5.62 6.77 14.08
CA GLY A 132 6.21 8.10 14.16
C GLY A 132 5.67 9.03 13.07
N THR A 133 6.56 9.76 12.40
CA THR A 133 6.19 10.70 11.33
C THR A 133 5.57 9.96 10.16
N ASP A 134 4.38 10.39 9.73
CA ASP A 134 3.70 9.85 8.56
C ASP A 134 4.57 10.01 7.30
N PRO A 135 4.94 8.91 6.60
CA PRO A 135 5.82 8.99 5.43
C PRO A 135 5.06 9.31 4.14
N ARG A 136 3.73 9.49 4.20
CA ARG A 136 2.89 9.70 3.02
C ARG A 136 2.89 11.17 2.61
N GLU A 137 3.53 11.46 1.49
CA GLU A 137 3.38 12.73 0.80
C GLU A 137 2.11 12.71 -0.08
N PRO A 138 1.16 13.66 0.05
CA PRO A 138 -0.19 13.54 -0.53
C PRO A 138 -0.24 13.22 -2.02
N GLU A 139 0.55 13.89 -2.85
CA GLU A 139 0.55 13.66 -4.30
C GLU A 139 1.13 12.28 -4.67
N GLU A 140 2.25 11.89 -4.05
CA GLU A 140 2.87 10.59 -4.30
C GLU A 140 2.02 9.46 -3.74
N TRP A 141 1.31 9.72 -2.64
CA TRP A 141 0.34 8.80 -2.07
C TRP A 141 -0.82 8.54 -3.03
N ALA A 142 -1.41 9.58 -3.63
CA ALA A 142 -2.46 9.42 -4.63
C ALA A 142 -1.99 8.56 -5.83
N ARG A 143 -0.78 8.83 -6.36
CA ARG A 143 -0.16 8.03 -7.44
C ARG A 143 0.09 6.59 -7.02
N THR A 144 0.54 6.35 -5.79
CA THR A 144 0.74 5.01 -5.22
C THR A 144 -0.57 4.24 -5.14
N GLN A 145 -1.61 4.84 -4.57
CA GLN A 145 -2.93 4.24 -4.45
C GLN A 145 -3.52 3.87 -5.82
N LEU A 146 -3.39 4.75 -6.82
CA LEU A 146 -3.88 4.47 -8.17
C LEU A 146 -3.14 3.29 -8.82
N ARG A 147 -1.81 3.23 -8.72
CA ARG A 147 -1.01 2.11 -9.24
C ARG A 147 -1.34 0.78 -8.56
N GLU A 148 -1.51 0.79 -7.24
CA GLU A 148 -1.92 -0.40 -6.47
C GLU A 148 -3.32 -0.87 -6.86
N ALA A 149 -4.25 0.06 -7.10
CA ALA A 149 -5.60 -0.26 -7.55
C ALA A 149 -5.62 -0.92 -8.94
N ILE A 150 -4.84 -0.40 -9.89
CA ILE A 150 -4.66 -1.00 -11.22
C ILE A 150 -4.11 -2.42 -11.10
N GLY A 151 -3.01 -2.60 -10.36
CA GLY A 151 -2.39 -3.91 -10.17
C GLY A 151 -3.32 -4.90 -9.50
N THR A 152 -4.11 -4.45 -8.51
CA THR A 152 -5.10 -5.28 -7.82
C THR A 152 -6.20 -5.74 -8.77
N ALA A 153 -6.81 -4.84 -9.53
CA ALA A 153 -7.89 -5.18 -10.47
C ALA A 153 -7.39 -6.12 -11.59
N ALA A 154 -6.27 -5.79 -12.22
CA ALA A 154 -5.73 -6.57 -13.34
C ALA A 154 -5.24 -7.96 -12.90
N TRP A 155 -4.50 -8.05 -11.80
CA TRP A 155 -4.02 -9.35 -11.30
C TRP A 155 -5.18 -10.24 -10.84
N ALA A 156 -6.15 -9.69 -10.10
CA ALA A 156 -7.28 -10.45 -9.60
C ALA A 156 -8.12 -11.04 -10.74
N TYR A 157 -8.32 -10.28 -11.82
CA TYR A 157 -8.93 -10.78 -13.05
C TYR A 157 -8.18 -12.00 -13.61
N LEU A 158 -6.86 -11.90 -13.75
CA LEU A 158 -6.06 -12.98 -14.35
C LEU A 158 -6.07 -14.27 -13.54
N VAL A 159 -6.18 -14.19 -12.21
CA VAL A 159 -6.24 -15.36 -11.34
C VAL A 159 -7.68 -15.83 -11.06
N GLY A 160 -8.69 -15.13 -11.58
CA GLY A 160 -10.10 -15.45 -11.41
C GLY A 160 -10.65 -15.17 -10.00
N ASP A 161 -10.03 -14.25 -9.25
CA ASP A 161 -10.50 -13.84 -7.93
C ASP A 161 -11.47 -12.66 -8.04
N GLU A 162 -12.74 -12.97 -8.27
CA GLU A 162 -13.79 -11.95 -8.48
C GLU A 162 -13.98 -11.02 -7.27
N ALA A 163 -13.79 -11.53 -6.05
CA ALA A 163 -13.93 -10.72 -4.84
C ALA A 163 -12.81 -9.69 -4.71
N PHE A 164 -11.58 -10.10 -5.04
CA PHE A 164 -10.42 -9.21 -5.04
C PHE A 164 -10.42 -8.27 -6.26
N GLU A 165 -10.96 -8.71 -7.39
CA GLU A 165 -11.20 -7.85 -8.57
C GLU A 165 -12.16 -6.72 -8.22
N ALA A 166 -13.31 -7.04 -7.60
CA ALA A 166 -14.26 -6.04 -7.13
C ALA A 166 -13.63 -5.06 -6.12
N GLN A 167 -12.67 -5.51 -5.30
CA GLN A 167 -11.89 -4.61 -4.45
C GLN A 167 -11.01 -3.67 -5.28
N GLY A 168 -10.29 -4.17 -6.28
CA GLY A 168 -9.49 -3.34 -7.18
C GLY A 168 -10.32 -2.26 -7.88
N HIS A 169 -11.50 -2.60 -8.38
CA HIS A 169 -12.42 -1.62 -8.98
C HIS A 169 -12.88 -0.54 -7.99
N ARG A 170 -13.17 -0.89 -6.73
CA ARG A 170 -13.49 0.12 -5.71
C ARG A 170 -12.29 1.02 -5.41
N MET A 171 -11.10 0.43 -5.27
CA MET A 171 -9.87 1.20 -5.03
C MET A 171 -9.59 2.17 -6.19
N LEU A 172 -9.86 1.76 -7.44
CA LEU A 172 -9.71 2.62 -8.62
C LEU A 172 -10.65 3.83 -8.55
N ALA A 173 -11.94 3.58 -8.30
CA ALA A 173 -12.93 4.65 -8.20
C ALA A 173 -12.59 5.65 -7.09
N GLU A 174 -12.09 5.17 -5.94
CA GLU A 174 -11.69 6.02 -4.83
C GLU A 174 -10.41 6.81 -5.14
N ALA A 175 -9.39 6.16 -5.70
CA ALA A 175 -8.12 6.80 -6.02
C ALA A 175 -8.27 7.88 -7.10
N LEU A 176 -9.20 7.70 -8.06
CA LEU A 176 -9.48 8.70 -9.09
C LEU A 176 -10.06 10.01 -8.54
N THR A 177 -10.71 9.99 -7.37
CA THR A 177 -11.24 11.23 -6.74
C THR A 177 -10.15 12.20 -6.28
N ALA A 178 -8.89 11.78 -6.26
CA ALA A 178 -7.74 12.58 -5.86
C ALA A 178 -7.08 13.33 -7.04
N PHE A 179 -7.59 13.16 -8.27
CA PHE A 179 -7.08 13.77 -9.51
C PHE A 179 -8.17 14.64 -10.17
#